data_AF-A0A1G7PXQ1-F1
#
_entry.id   AF-A0A1G7PXQ1-F1
#
_cell.length_a   1.000
_cell.length_b   1.000
_cell.length_c   1.000
_cell.angle_alpha   90.00
_cell.angle_beta   90.00
_cell.angle_gamma   90.00
#
_symmetry.space_group_name_H-M   'P 1'
#
loop_
_entity.id
_entity.type
_entity.pdbx_description
1 polymer ?
#
loop_
_entity_poly.entity_id
_entity_poly.type
_entity_poly.pdbx_seq_one_letter_code
_entity_poly.pdbx_strand_id
1 'polypeptide(L)'
;MTAPDEKPQEKPQEKPLLRVVKGTPDDHELAALTAVIAGLASAAPVEEAPKRRSEWANPARRVRRPLRHGPGAWRASGFPG
;
A
#
# COMPACT_ATOMS: atom_id res chain seq x y z
N MET A 1 -4.37 -56.24 -17.77
CA MET A 1 -3.55 -55.03 -17.62
C MET A 1 -4.41 -53.82 -17.92
N THR A 2 -4.95 -53.15 -16.91
CA THR A 2 -5.51 -51.80 -17.05
C THR A 2 -5.03 -51.00 -15.86
N ALA A 3 -4.24 -49.96 -16.12
CA ALA A 3 -3.70 -49.06 -15.13
C ALA A 3 -4.84 -48.24 -14.47
N PRO A 4 -4.76 -47.92 -13.17
CA PRO A 4 -5.73 -47.05 -12.53
C PRO A 4 -5.59 -45.61 -13.04
N ASP A 5 -6.74 -45.01 -13.33
CA ASP A 5 -6.99 -43.64 -13.76
C ASP A 5 -6.42 -42.64 -12.73
N GLU A 6 -5.27 -42.02 -13.01
CA GLU A 6 -4.70 -40.96 -12.17
C GLU A 6 -5.39 -39.64 -12.51
N LYS A 7 -6.46 -39.32 -11.79
CA LYS A 7 -7.14 -38.03 -11.91
C LYS A 7 -6.24 -36.92 -11.36
N PRO A 8 -5.91 -35.87 -12.13
CA PRO A 8 -5.13 -34.75 -11.63
C PRO A 8 -5.83 -34.10 -10.43
N GLN A 9 -5.12 -34.01 -9.31
CA GLN A 9 -5.62 -33.38 -8.10
C GLN A 9 -5.82 -31.88 -8.33
N GLU A 10 -7.08 -31.46 -8.35
CA GLU A 10 -7.50 -30.07 -8.49
C GLU A 10 -7.30 -29.35 -7.15
N LYS A 11 -6.25 -28.54 -7.05
CA LYS A 11 -5.99 -27.69 -5.87
C LYS A 11 -7.02 -26.54 -5.85
N PRO A 12 -7.66 -26.23 -4.70
CA PRO A 12 -8.56 -25.09 -4.60
C PRO A 12 -7.85 -23.82 -5.06
N GLN A 13 -8.44 -23.11 -6.03
CA GLN A 13 -7.87 -21.86 -6.53
C GLN A 13 -8.03 -20.76 -5.46
N GLU A 14 -7.05 -20.64 -4.58
CA GLU A 14 -6.93 -19.50 -3.66
C GLU A 14 -6.69 -18.21 -4.45
N LYS A 15 -7.34 -17.12 -4.04
CA LYS A 15 -7.16 -15.82 -4.70
C LYS A 15 -5.71 -15.36 -4.51
N PRO A 16 -5.06 -14.87 -5.57
CA PRO A 16 -3.66 -14.44 -5.48
C PRO A 16 -3.52 -13.22 -4.55
N LEU A 17 -2.48 -13.23 -3.72
CA LEU A 17 -2.17 -12.15 -2.78
C LEU A 17 -1.78 -10.84 -3.50
N LEU A 18 -1.19 -10.95 -4.69
CA LEU A 18 -0.79 -9.83 -5.54
C LEU A 18 -1.15 -10.12 -7.00
N ARG A 19 -1.61 -9.10 -7.74
CA ARG A 19 -1.90 -9.22 -9.18
C ARG A 19 -1.32 -8.02 -9.93
N VAL A 20 -0.51 -8.30 -10.95
CA VAL A 20 -0.06 -7.29 -11.91
C VAL A 20 -1.22 -6.97 -12.86
N VAL A 21 -1.75 -5.75 -12.78
CA VAL A 21 -2.87 -5.30 -13.64
C VAL A 21 -2.37 -4.69 -14.94
N LYS A 22 -1.13 -4.18 -14.95
CA LYS A 22 -0.50 -3.53 -16.11
C LYS A 22 1.02 -3.65 -16.03
N GLY A 23 1.67 -3.77 -17.19
CA GLY A 23 3.13 -3.90 -17.32
C GLY A 23 3.57 -5.37 -17.45
N THR A 24 4.80 -5.57 -17.91
CA THR A 24 5.45 -6.88 -18.04
C THR A 24 6.76 -6.85 -17.24
N PRO A 25 6.68 -6.92 -15.89
CA PRO A 25 7.88 -6.91 -15.07
C PRO A 25 8.73 -8.13 -15.37
N ASP A 26 10.04 -7.96 -15.35
CA ASP A 26 10.94 -9.11 -15.36
C ASP A 26 10.98 -9.81 -13.98
N ASP A 27 11.65 -10.96 -13.91
CA ASP A 27 11.74 -11.77 -12.69
C ASP A 27 12.43 -11.01 -11.54
N HIS A 28 13.40 -10.14 -11.87
CA HIS A 28 14.12 -9.35 -10.87
C HIS A 28 13.24 -8.24 -10.30
N GLU A 29 12.50 -7.55 -11.14
CA GLU A 29 11.54 -6.51 -10.75
C GLU A 29 10.41 -7.09 -9.89
N LEU A 30 9.88 -8.25 -10.30
CA LEU A 30 8.84 -8.94 -9.53
C LEU A 30 9.36 -9.41 -8.16
N ALA A 31 10.57 -9.96 -8.11
CA ALA A 31 11.22 -10.36 -6.87
C ALA A 31 11.48 -9.17 -5.95
N ALA A 32 11.96 -8.05 -6.49
CA ALA A 32 12.20 -6.83 -5.72
C ALA A 32 10.92 -6.29 -5.10
N LEU A 33 9.83 -6.21 -5.87
CA LEU A 33 8.54 -5.77 -5.36
C LEU A 33 8.02 -6.69 -4.26
N THR A 34 8.13 -8.01 -4.46
CA THR A 34 7.70 -9.01 -3.48
C THR A 34 8.51 -8.92 -2.18
N ALA A 35 9.83 -8.76 -2.28
CA ALA A 35 10.71 -8.60 -1.13
C ALA A 35 10.38 -7.36 -0.30
N VAL A 36 10.09 -6.22 -0.95
CA VAL A 36 9.65 -4.99 -0.27
C VAL A 36 8.35 -5.22 0.49
N ILE A 37 7.35 -5.84 -0.15
CA ILE A 37 6.04 -6.10 0.48
C ILE A 37 6.19 -7.06 1.66
N ALA A 38 6.95 -8.15 1.50
CA ALA A 38 7.23 -9.10 2.58
C ALA A 38 7.99 -8.45 3.75
N GLY A 39 8.95 -7.57 3.44
CA GLY A 39 9.68 -6.79 4.43
C GLY A 39 8.79 -5.84 5.23
N LEU A 40 7.88 -5.13 4.55
CA LEU A 40 6.89 -4.27 5.21
C LEU A 40 5.91 -5.06 6.08
N ALA A 41 5.46 -6.23 5.62
CA ALA A 41 4.57 -7.11 6.39
C ALA A 41 5.25 -7.72 7.63
N SER A 42 6.56 -7.91 7.56
CA SER A 42 7.38 -8.48 8.65
C SER A 42 7.95 -7.42 9.60
N ALA A 43 7.78 -6.14 9.29
CA ALA A 43 8.31 -5.06 10.12
C ALA A 43 7.61 -5.06 11.49
N ALA A 44 8.41 -5.06 12.56
CA ALA A 44 7.89 -4.94 13.91
C ALA A 44 7.15 -3.60 14.08
N PRO A 45 6.05 -3.56 14.86
CA PRO A 45 5.39 -2.30 15.19
C PRO A 45 6.41 -1.35 15.82
N VAL A 46 6.70 -0.25 15.13
CA VAL A 46 7.46 0.84 15.73
C VAL A 46 6.51 1.53 16.71
N GLU A 47 7.00 1.86 17.90
CA GLU A 47 6.26 2.65 18.90
C GLU A 47 5.56 3.82 18.18
N GLU A 48 4.23 3.84 18.19
CA GLU A 48 3.47 4.85 17.46
C GLU A 48 3.77 6.22 18.10
N ALA A 49 4.64 6.99 17.47
CA ALA A 49 4.71 8.42 17.72
C ALA A 49 3.29 8.98 17.59
N PRO A 50 2.88 9.96 18.42
CA PRO A 50 1.53 10.47 18.40
C PRO A 50 1.14 10.84 16.97
N LYS A 51 0.13 10.13 16.46
CA LYS A 51 -0.28 10.23 15.06
C LYS A 51 -0.61 11.69 14.77
N ARG A 52 0.17 12.32 13.88
CA ARG A 52 -0.14 13.68 13.44
C ARG A 52 -1.57 13.67 12.90
N ARG A 53 -2.41 14.57 13.42
CA ARG A 53 -3.76 14.71 12.90
C ARG A 53 -3.64 15.09 11.43
N SER A 54 -4.29 14.31 10.57
CA SER A 54 -4.35 14.63 9.14
C SER A 54 -4.90 16.03 8.97
N GLU A 55 -4.09 16.94 8.45
CA GLU A 55 -4.54 18.29 8.16
C GLU A 55 -5.58 18.32 7.02
N TRP A 56 -5.73 17.23 6.25
CA TRP A 56 -6.84 17.05 5.28
C TRP A 56 -8.17 16.84 5.98
N ALA A 57 -8.18 16.08 7.09
CA ALA A 57 -9.36 15.80 7.88
C ALA A 57 -9.72 16.96 8.85
N ASN A 58 -8.96 18.05 8.83
CA ASN A 58 -9.15 19.18 9.74
C ASN A 58 -10.51 19.87 9.50
N PRO A 59 -11.46 19.86 10.46
CA PRO A 59 -12.77 20.48 10.30
C PRO A 59 -12.69 21.98 9.98
N ALA A 60 -11.62 22.67 10.38
CA ALA A 60 -11.40 24.07 10.05
C ALA A 60 -11.27 24.33 8.54
N ARG A 61 -10.99 23.30 7.73
CA ARG A 61 -10.99 23.38 6.26
C ARG A 61 -12.37 23.26 5.63
N ARG A 62 -13.39 22.81 6.36
CA ARG A 62 -14.79 22.78 5.88
C ARG A 62 -15.41 24.18 5.81
N VAL A 63 -14.76 25.17 6.41
CA VAL A 63 -15.18 26.58 6.40
C VAL A 63 -14.10 27.43 5.75
N ARG A 64 -14.52 28.43 4.94
CA ARG A 64 -13.57 29.32 4.26
C ARG A 64 -12.83 30.17 5.30
N ARG A 65 -11.51 30.05 5.35
CA ARG A 65 -10.62 30.94 6.13
C ARG A 65 -9.66 31.69 5.21
N PRO A 66 -9.27 32.92 5.58
CA PRO A 66 -8.19 33.62 4.89
C PRO A 66 -6.89 32.82 4.94
N LEU A 67 -6.18 32.73 3.82
CA LEU A 67 -4.84 32.17 3.77
C LEU A 67 -3.89 33.11 4.53
N ARG A 68 -3.19 32.58 5.55
CA ARG A 68 -2.17 33.34 6.27
C ARG A 68 -0.86 33.31 5.48
N HIS A 69 -0.25 34.47 5.29
CA HIS A 69 1.12 34.60 4.79
C HIS A 69 2.09 34.33 5.95
N GLY A 70 3.21 33.66 5.67
CA GLY A 70 4.24 33.38 6.67
C GLY A 70 5.04 32.11 6.39
N PRO A 71 6.11 31.85 7.15
CA PRO A 71 6.93 30.65 7.02
C PRO A 71 6.07 29.39 7.07
N GLY A 72 6.24 28.49 6.09
CA GLY A 72 5.48 27.23 6.00
C GLY A 72 4.10 27.34 5.33
N ALA A 73 3.58 28.55 5.07
CA ALA A 73 2.26 28.73 4.45
C ALA A 73 2.14 28.09 3.06
N TRP A 74 3.20 28.15 2.25
CA TRP A 74 3.22 27.52 0.93
C TRP A 74 3.19 25.98 1.03
N ARG A 75 3.94 25.38 1.97
CA ARG A 75 3.91 23.93 2.19
C ARG A 75 2.54 23.44 2.66
N ALA A 76 1.90 24.19 3.55
CA ALA A 76 0.56 23.87 4.07
C ALA A 76 -0.57 23.98 3.02
N SER A 77 -0.30 24.59 1.85
CA SER A 77 -1.26 24.69 0.75
C SER A 77 -1.44 23.37 -0.02
N GLY A 78 -0.37 22.59 -0.20
CA GLY A 78 -0.36 21.34 -0.97
C GLY A 78 0.02 20.08 -0.20
N PHE A 79 0.59 20.21 1.00
CA PHE A 79 0.91 19.10 1.89
C PHE A 79 0.38 19.38 3.31
N PRO A 80 -0.90 19.08 3.56
CA PRO A 80 -1.45 19.00 4.90
C PRO A 80 -0.77 17.80 5.58
N GLY A 81 0.22 18.06 6.44
CA GLY A 81 0.97 17.03 7.16
C GLY A 81 0.18 16.39 8.31
#